data_AF-A0A800H9D7-F1
#
_entry.id   AF-A0A800H9D7-F1
#
_cell.length_a   1.000
_cell.length_b   1.000
_cell.length_c   1.000
_cell.angle_alpha   90.00
_cell.angle_beta   90.00
_cell.angle_gamma   90.00
#
_symmetry.space_group_name_H-M   'P 1'
#
loop_
_entity.id
_entity.type
_entity.pdbx_description
1 polymer ?
#
loop_
_entity_poly.entity_id
_entity_poly.type
_entity_poly.pdbx_seq_one_letter_code
_entity_poly.pdbx_strand_id
1 'polypeptide(L)'
;MSEYKRDLGLKESVAIVISRIIGSGIFRTPAPIMALVGCTSLFGLVWVIGGIITIFGAVIYAELTAMIPKSGGPYVFLKEAYGPYIAFIRGWAMFFVSETASIVAVALVFTEYLNAIWEITMGTQFNLFVTFAISLITIWGLTGIN
;
A
#
# COMPACT_ATOMS: atom_id res chain seq x y z
N MET A 1 -10.45 26.63 12.27
CA MET A 1 -9.88 25.29 12.05
C MET A 1 -11.05 24.34 11.94
N SER A 2 -11.24 23.65 10.82
CA SER A 2 -12.31 22.66 10.74
C SER A 2 -11.97 21.52 11.72
N GLU A 3 -12.86 21.29 12.67
CA GLU A 3 -12.74 20.18 13.60
C GLU A 3 -13.12 18.90 12.83
N TYR A 4 -12.16 17.98 12.66
CA TYR A 4 -12.40 16.74 11.95
C TYR A 4 -13.39 15.89 12.76
N LYS A 5 -14.60 15.68 12.24
CA LYS A 5 -15.58 14.81 12.90
C LYS A 5 -15.06 13.37 12.93
N ARG A 6 -15.06 12.78 14.13
CA ARG A 6 -14.76 11.35 14.33
C ARG A 6 -16.01 10.52 14.01
N ASP A 7 -16.34 10.44 12.71
CA ASP A 7 -17.52 9.69 12.24
C ASP A 7 -17.23 8.21 11.93
N LEU A 8 -15.96 7.79 11.92
CA LEU A 8 -15.58 6.40 11.71
C LEU A 8 -15.61 5.61 13.02
N GLY A 9 -16.49 4.60 13.09
CA GLY A 9 -16.52 3.62 14.16
C GLY A 9 -15.42 2.56 14.02
N LEU A 10 -15.41 1.61 14.98
CA LEU A 10 -14.41 0.53 15.01
C LEU A 10 -14.52 -0.37 13.77
N LYS A 11 -15.74 -0.73 13.37
CA LYS A 11 -15.97 -1.66 12.26
C LYS A 11 -15.52 -1.05 10.93
N GLU A 12 -15.87 0.21 10.71
CA GLU A 12 -15.50 0.98 9.53
C GLU A 12 -13.98 1.15 9.46
N SER A 13 -13.35 1.51 10.59
CA SER A 13 -11.90 1.66 10.68
C SER A 13 -11.17 0.35 10.39
N VAL A 14 -11.62 -0.77 10.97
CA VAL A 14 -11.04 -2.09 10.73
C VAL A 14 -11.22 -2.51 9.27
N ALA A 15 -12.40 -2.31 8.69
CA ALA A 15 -12.67 -2.64 7.29
C ALA A 15 -11.76 -1.85 6.33
N ILE A 16 -11.56 -0.55 6.57
CA ILE A 16 -10.65 0.29 5.79
C ILE A 16 -9.22 -0.25 5.87
N VAL A 17 -8.74 -0.58 7.08
CA VAL A 17 -7.37 -1.09 7.28
C VAL A 17 -7.19 -2.45 6.59
N ILE A 18 -8.12 -3.38 6.74
CA ILE A 18 -8.06 -4.70 6.08
C ILE A 18 -8.01 -4.53 4.55
N SER A 19 -8.87 -3.66 4.01
CA SER A 19 -8.94 -3.39 2.57
C SER A 19 -7.63 -2.81 2.05
N ARG A 20 -7.00 -1.88 2.80
CA ARG A 20 -5.72 -1.29 2.46
C ARG A 20 -4.56 -2.28 2.53
N ILE A 21 -4.56 -3.21 3.49
CA ILE A 21 -3.48 -4.20 3.67
C ILE A 21 -3.55 -5.32 2.62
N ILE A 22 -4.74 -5.87 2.36
CA ILE A 22 -4.89 -6.94 1.37
C ILE A 22 -4.50 -6.42 -0.02
N GLY A 23 -5.04 -5.25 -0.40
CA GLY A 23 -4.59 -4.40 -1.50
C GLY A 23 -3.97 -5.10 -2.71
N SER A 24 -2.93 -4.50 -3.29
CA SER A 24 -2.13 -5.11 -4.37
C SER A 24 -1.06 -6.09 -3.86
N GLY A 25 -0.79 -6.09 -2.55
CA GLY A 25 0.31 -6.84 -1.95
C GLY A 25 0.22 -8.34 -2.22
N ILE A 26 -0.94 -8.95 -1.97
CA ILE A 26 -1.15 -10.39 -2.16
C ILE A 26 -1.11 -10.80 -3.64
N PHE A 27 -1.38 -9.88 -4.58
CA PHE A 27 -1.40 -10.18 -6.01
C PHE A 27 -0.02 -10.09 -6.67
N ARG A 28 0.92 -9.34 -6.07
CA ARG A 28 2.27 -9.15 -6.63
C ARG A 28 3.36 -9.93 -5.89
N THR A 29 3.28 -9.99 -4.57
CA THR A 29 4.40 -10.47 -3.72
C THR A 29 4.58 -11.99 -3.65
N PRO A 30 3.55 -12.85 -3.79
CA PRO A 30 3.75 -14.30 -3.64
C PRO A 30 4.69 -14.92 -4.67
N ALA A 31 4.56 -14.53 -5.94
CA ALA A 31 5.37 -15.08 -7.03
C ALA A 31 6.88 -14.87 -6.84
N PRO A 32 7.39 -13.64 -6.59
CA PRO A 32 8.82 -13.44 -6.33
C PRO A 32 9.28 -14.10 -5.03
N ILE A 33 8.46 -14.12 -3.97
CA ILE A 33 8.83 -14.82 -2.72
C ILE A 33 9.00 -16.32 -2.99
N MET A 34 8.05 -16.94 -3.70
CA MET A 34 8.14 -18.35 -4.06
C MET A 34 9.35 -18.64 -4.95
N ALA A 35 9.65 -17.76 -5.92
CA ALA A 35 10.81 -17.91 -6.79
C ALA A 35 12.15 -17.83 -6.03
N LEU A 36 12.24 -17.01 -4.99
CA LEU A 36 13.44 -16.87 -4.16
C LEU A 36 13.61 -18.03 -3.16
N VAL A 37 12.50 -18.49 -2.61
CA VAL A 37 12.50 -19.48 -1.52
C VAL A 37 12.46 -20.91 -2.03
N GLY A 38 11.79 -21.16 -3.16
CA GLY A 38 11.74 -22.44 -3.86
C GLY A 38 10.95 -23.57 -3.18
N CYS A 39 10.46 -23.38 -1.94
CA CYS A 39 9.66 -24.38 -1.25
C CYS A 39 8.47 -23.81 -0.46
N THR A 40 7.38 -24.58 -0.43
CA THR A 40 6.10 -24.16 0.15
C THR A 40 6.16 -23.94 1.66
N SER A 41 6.96 -24.73 2.38
CA SER A 41 7.11 -24.60 3.84
C SER A 41 7.75 -23.28 4.24
N LEU A 42 8.87 -22.92 3.59
CA LEU A 42 9.53 -21.63 3.83
C LEU A 42 8.68 -20.47 3.32
N PHE A 43 7.95 -20.62 2.21
CA PHE A 43 6.99 -19.61 1.76
C PHE A 43 5.97 -19.27 2.87
N GLY A 44 5.36 -20.29 3.49
CA GLY A 44 4.46 -20.08 4.63
C GLY A 44 5.13 -19.42 5.83
N LEU A 45 6.37 -19.82 6.15
CA LEU A 45 7.13 -19.22 7.24
C LEU A 45 7.43 -17.74 7.03
N VAL A 46 7.75 -17.31 5.80
CA VAL A 46 7.98 -15.90 5.47
C VAL A 46 6.74 -15.05 5.79
N TRP A 47 5.54 -15.53 5.45
CA TRP A 47 4.29 -14.85 5.76
C TRP A 47 4.01 -14.79 7.27
N VAL A 48 4.23 -15.89 7.99
CA VAL A 48 4.04 -15.93 9.45
C VAL A 48 4.99 -14.96 10.15
N ILE A 49 6.27 -14.96 9.79
CA ILE A 49 7.27 -14.05 10.35
C ILE A 49 6.92 -12.60 10.02
N GLY A 50 6.56 -12.31 8.77
CA GLY A 50 6.11 -10.97 8.36
C GLY A 50 4.88 -10.50 9.14
N GLY A 51 3.92 -11.39 9.39
CA GLY A 51 2.75 -11.10 10.22
C GLY A 51 3.11 -10.76 11.66
N ILE A 52 4.01 -11.53 12.28
CA ILE A 52 4.48 -11.28 13.65
C ILE A 52 5.19 -9.92 13.75
N ILE A 53 6.10 -9.61 12.82
CA ILE A 53 6.79 -8.30 12.77
C ILE A 53 5.77 -7.16 12.62
N THR A 54 4.75 -7.36 11.78
CA THR A 54 3.70 -6.35 11.56
C THR A 54 2.88 -6.10 12.82
N ILE A 55 2.58 -7.15 13.61
CA ILE A 55 1.87 -7.00 14.90
C ILE A 55 2.66 -6.12 15.87
N PHE A 56 3.96 -6.34 16.01
CA PHE A 56 4.82 -5.49 16.85
C PHE A 56 4.79 -4.03 16.38
N GLY A 57 4.89 -3.80 15.07
CA GLY A 57 4.75 -2.46 14.50
C GLY A 57 3.39 -1.83 14.82
N ALA A 58 2.30 -2.59 14.70
CA ALA A 58 0.95 -2.11 14.99
C ALA A 58 0.77 -1.69 16.45
N VAL A 59 1.32 -2.45 17.40
CA VAL A 59 1.29 -2.10 18.84
C VAL A 59 2.06 -0.81 19.11
N ILE A 60 3.26 -0.65 18.53
CA ILE A 60 4.04 0.59 18.67
C ILE A 60 3.26 1.79 18.13
N TYR A 61 2.62 1.65 16.96
CA TYR A 61 1.78 2.70 16.40
C TYR A 61 0.53 2.97 17.24
N ALA A 62 -0.07 1.96 17.87
CA ALA A 62 -1.19 2.12 18.79
C ALA A 62 -0.80 2.94 20.03
N GLU A 63 0.37 2.69 20.62
CA GLU A 63 0.87 3.48 21.76
C GLU A 63 1.16 4.93 21.36
N LEU A 64 1.82 5.14 20.23
CA LEU A 64 2.12 6.49 19.71
C LEU A 64 0.85 7.30 19.41
N THR A 65 -0.16 6.67 18.79
CA THR A 65 -1.44 7.32 18.49
C THR A 65 -2.26 7.62 19.74
N ALA A 66 -2.19 6.76 20.77
CA ALA A 66 -2.80 7.02 22.07
C ALA A 66 -2.11 8.17 22.82
N MET A 67 -0.79 8.26 22.75
CA MET A 67 0.01 9.33 23.37
C MET A 67 -0.16 10.68 22.67
N ILE A 68 -0.23 10.70 21.34
CA ILE A 68 -0.34 11.91 20.53
C ILE A 68 -1.59 11.81 19.64
N PRO A 69 -2.80 12.08 20.17
CA PRO A 69 -4.07 11.90 19.46
C PRO A 69 -4.36 13.06 18.49
N LYS A 70 -3.41 13.35 17.59
CA LYS A 70 -3.51 14.40 16.56
C LYS A 70 -3.58 13.76 15.18
N SER A 71 -4.39 14.33 14.29
CA SER A 71 -4.41 13.95 12.88
C SER A 71 -3.08 14.33 12.21
N GLY A 72 -2.44 13.38 11.54
CA GLY A 72 -1.17 13.58 10.83
C GLY A 72 -0.18 12.41 10.91
N GLY A 73 -0.46 11.41 11.76
CA GLY A 73 0.24 10.12 11.76
C GLY A 73 1.75 10.24 11.96
N PRO A 74 2.59 9.50 11.22
CA PRO A 74 4.05 9.49 11.40
C PRO A 74 4.71 10.86 11.34
N TYR A 75 4.15 11.80 10.57
CA TYR A 75 4.66 13.17 10.49
C TYR A 75 4.65 13.85 11.86
N VAL A 76 3.55 13.72 12.60
CA VAL A 76 3.39 14.36 13.91
C VAL A 76 4.33 13.73 14.94
N PHE A 77 4.47 12.39 14.91
CA PHE A 77 5.38 11.68 15.82
C PHE A 77 6.84 12.13 15.63
N LEU A 78 7.28 12.22 14.37
CA LEU A 78 8.63 12.69 14.07
C LEU A 78 8.83 14.17 14.35
N LYS A 79 7.78 14.98 14.19
CA LYS A 79 7.85 16.41 14.53
C LYS A 79 8.07 16.61 16.03
N GLU A 80 7.38 15.83 16.85
CA GLU A 80 7.52 15.89 18.31
C GLU A 80 8.89 15.36 18.76
N ALA A 81 9.37 14.27 18.16
CA ALA A 81 10.62 13.62 18.58
C ALA A 81 11.90 14.27 18.02
N TYR A 82 11.87 14.75 16.78
CA TYR A 82 13.07 15.17 16.03
C TYR A 82 12.96 16.58 15.43
N GLY A 83 11.85 17.28 15.66
CA GLY A 83 11.62 18.62 15.16
C GLY A 83 11.12 18.70 13.71
N PRO A 84 10.88 19.92 13.22
CA PRO A 84 10.10 20.17 12.00
C PRO A 84 10.83 19.75 10.71
N TYR A 85 12.16 19.77 10.68
CA TYR A 85 12.92 19.44 9.47
C TYR A 85 12.81 17.95 9.10
N ILE A 86 13.03 17.06 10.07
CA ILE A 86 12.91 15.61 9.87
C ILE A 86 11.46 15.22 9.55
N ALA A 87 10.50 15.85 10.23
CA ALA A 87 9.09 15.68 9.92
C ALA A 87 8.77 16.11 8.48
N PHE A 88 9.29 17.25 8.02
CA PHE A 88 9.11 17.72 6.65
C PHE A 88 9.64 16.72 5.62
N ILE A 89 10.85 16.20 5.79
CA ILE A 89 11.41 15.19 4.88
C ILE A 89 10.54 13.94 4.86
N ARG A 90 10.07 13.48 6.02
CA ARG A 90 9.15 12.33 6.08
C ARG A 90 7.84 12.61 5.35
N GLY A 91 7.25 13.78 5.56
CA GLY A 91 6.01 14.20 4.90
C GLY A 91 6.19 14.30 3.39
N TRP A 92 7.30 14.89 2.95
CA TRP A 92 7.67 14.95 1.54
C TRP A 92 7.81 13.57 0.91
N ALA A 93 8.56 12.66 1.55
CA ALA A 93 8.73 11.30 1.07
C ALA A 93 7.42 10.49 1.12
N MET A 94 6.55 10.76 2.09
CA MET A 94 5.23 10.14 2.16
C MET A 94 4.41 10.53 0.92
N PHE A 95 4.26 11.83 0.67
CA PHE A 95 3.39 12.33 -0.37
C PHE A 95 3.96 12.09 -1.78
N PHE A 96 5.20 12.50 -2.03
CA PHE A 96 5.76 12.48 -3.39
C PHE A 96 6.28 11.11 -3.83
N VAL A 97 6.68 10.26 -2.88
CA VAL A 97 7.30 8.97 -3.20
C VAL A 97 6.38 7.81 -2.84
N SER A 98 5.86 7.77 -1.60
CA SER A 98 5.12 6.58 -1.13
C SER A 98 3.74 6.48 -1.76
N GLU A 99 2.96 7.56 -1.76
CA GLU A 99 1.60 7.55 -2.32
C GLU A 99 1.62 7.38 -3.85
N THR A 100 2.55 8.07 -4.55
CA THR A 100 2.70 7.95 -6.01
C THR A 100 3.16 6.54 -6.42
N ALA A 101 4.14 5.96 -5.71
CA ALA A 101 4.60 4.59 -5.98
C ALA A 101 3.49 3.56 -5.74
N SER A 102 2.64 3.76 -4.73
CA SER A 102 1.49 2.90 -4.47
C SER A 102 0.52 2.88 -5.65
N ILE A 103 0.16 4.05 -6.18
CA ILE A 103 -0.72 4.18 -7.34
C ILE A 103 -0.14 3.47 -8.56
N VAL A 104 1.15 3.70 -8.85
CA VAL A 104 1.84 3.06 -9.98
C VAL A 104 1.89 1.54 -9.80
N ALA A 105 2.20 1.06 -8.60
CA ALA A 105 2.26 -0.38 -8.32
C ALA A 105 0.91 -1.07 -8.56
N VAL A 106 -0.19 -0.47 -8.09
CA VAL A 106 -1.55 -0.99 -8.32
C VAL A 106 -1.89 -0.97 -9.82
N ALA A 107 -1.61 0.14 -10.51
CA ALA A 107 -1.90 0.26 -11.94
C ALA A 107 -1.15 -0.77 -12.79
N LEU A 108 0.13 -1.00 -12.51
CA LEU A 108 0.93 -1.99 -13.22
C LEU A 108 0.40 -3.41 -12.98
N VAL A 109 0.08 -3.76 -11.73
CA VAL A 109 -0.53 -5.07 -11.42
C VAL A 109 -1.84 -5.22 -12.18
N PHE A 110 -2.70 -4.20 -12.17
CA PHE A 110 -3.97 -4.24 -12.87
C PHE A 110 -3.78 -4.52 -14.38
N THR A 111 -2.88 -3.79 -15.03
CA THR A 111 -2.57 -4.01 -16.46
C THR A 111 -1.98 -5.39 -16.73
N GLU A 112 -1.07 -5.87 -15.87
CA GLU A 112 -0.46 -7.21 -15.99
C GLU A 112 -1.54 -8.31 -15.93
N TYR A 113 -2.45 -8.25 -14.96
CA TYR A 113 -3.53 -9.23 -14.84
C TYR A 113 -4.55 -9.12 -15.98
N LEU A 114 -4.86 -7.90 -16.46
CA LEU A 114 -5.76 -7.71 -17.59
C LEU A 114 -5.15 -8.30 -18.88
N ASN A 115 -3.85 -8.11 -19.10
CA ASN A 115 -3.14 -8.70 -20.22
C ASN A 115 -3.13 -10.24 -20.11
N ALA A 116 -2.91 -10.80 -18.91
CA ALA A 116 -2.97 -12.24 -18.70
C ALA A 116 -4.36 -12.83 -19.04
N ILE A 117 -5.44 -12.17 -18.63
CA ILE A 117 -6.82 -12.57 -18.99
C ILE A 117 -7.02 -12.49 -20.51
N TRP A 118 -6.53 -11.44 -21.14
CA TRP A 118 -6.62 -11.25 -22.59
C TRP A 118 -5.86 -12.35 -23.35
N GLU A 119 -4.64 -12.67 -22.93
CA GLU A 119 -3.83 -13.74 -23.51
C GLU A 119 -4.53 -15.09 -23.42
N ILE A 120 -5.12 -15.41 -22.27
CA ILE A 120 -5.89 -16.65 -22.08
C ILE A 120 -7.11 -16.71 -23.01
N THR A 121 -7.76 -15.57 -23.27
CA THR A 121 -9.02 -15.52 -24.04
C THR A 121 -8.79 -15.45 -25.55
N MET A 122 -7.80 -14.68 -25.98
CA MET A 122 -7.57 -14.32 -27.39
C MET A 122 -6.29 -14.95 -27.97
N GLY A 123 -5.48 -15.62 -27.15
CA GLY A 123 -4.24 -16.27 -27.57
C GLY A 123 -3.12 -15.31 -27.99
N THR A 124 -3.28 -14.01 -27.74
CA THR A 124 -2.30 -12.97 -28.08
C THR A 124 -2.13 -12.02 -26.91
N GLN A 125 -0.93 -11.48 -26.73
CA GLN A 125 -0.65 -10.47 -25.70
C GLN A 125 -0.94 -9.06 -26.22
N PHE A 126 -1.18 -8.13 -25.30
CA PHE A 126 -1.25 -6.71 -25.64
C PHE A 126 0.06 -6.23 -26.26
N ASN A 127 -0.07 -5.41 -27.31
CA ASN A 127 1.04 -4.63 -27.82
C ASN A 127 1.48 -3.60 -26.77
N LEU A 128 2.76 -3.23 -26.81
CA LEU A 128 3.37 -2.28 -25.86
C LEU A 128 2.55 -0.99 -25.71
N PHE A 129 2.01 -0.46 -26.82
CA PHE A 129 1.19 0.75 -26.81
C PHE A 129 -0.08 0.58 -25.98
N VAL A 130 -0.76 -0.56 -26.08
CA VAL A 130 -2.00 -0.86 -25.34
C VAL A 130 -1.70 -1.01 -23.86
N THR A 131 -0.64 -1.74 -23.50
CA THR A 131 -0.18 -1.89 -22.12
C THR A 131 0.16 -0.53 -21.49
N PHE A 132 0.84 0.34 -22.23
CA PHE A 132 1.17 1.69 -21.77
C PHE A 132 -0.08 2.56 -21.60
N ALA A 133 -1.00 2.54 -22.57
CA ALA A 133 -2.24 3.31 -22.52
C ALA A 133 -3.12 2.91 -21.32
N ILE A 134 -3.33 1.61 -21.10
CA ILE A 134 -4.13 1.10 -19.97
C ILE A 134 -3.49 1.48 -18.64
N SER A 135 -2.17 1.30 -18.51
CA SER A 135 -1.45 1.65 -17.28
C SER A 135 -1.56 3.15 -16.99
N LEU A 136 -1.39 4.00 -18.00
CA LEU A 136 -1.48 5.45 -17.86
C LEU A 136 -2.90 5.88 -17.47
N ILE A 137 -3.93 5.36 -18.14
CA ILE A 137 -5.34 5.62 -17.79
C ILE A 137 -5.63 5.21 -16.35
N THR A 138 -5.13 4.05 -15.91
CA THR A 138 -5.34 3.55 -14.55
C THR A 138 -4.62 4.45 -13.53
N ILE A 139 -3.39 4.88 -13.81
CA ILE A 139 -2.65 5.82 -12.97
C ILE A 139 -3.44 7.14 -12.82
N TRP A 140 -3.88 7.73 -13.93
CA TRP A 140 -4.63 8.99 -13.90
C TRP A 140 -5.97 8.84 -13.18
N GLY A 141 -6.67 7.72 -13.40
CA GLY A 141 -7.93 7.42 -12.72
C GLY A 141 -7.75 7.32 -11.20
N LEU A 142 -6.75 6.55 -10.75
CA LEU A 142 -6.44 6.41 -9.32
C LEU A 142 -5.94 7.71 -8.70
N THR A 143 -5.12 8.49 -9.43
CA THR A 143 -4.63 9.80 -8.97
C THR A 143 -5.75 10.82 -8.86
N GLY A 144 -6.77 10.77 -9.73
CA GLY A 144 -7.91 11.69 -9.65
C GLY A 144 -8.87 11.40 -8.50
N ILE A 145 -8.85 10.17 -7.96
CA ILE A 145 -9.73 9.74 -6.85
C ILE A 145 -9.06 9.96 -5.48
N ASN A 146 -7.73 9.88 -5.42
CA ASN A 146 -6.93 9.95 -4.19
C ASN A 146 -6.62 11.40 -3.79
#